data_AF-A0A815PD72-F1
#
_entry.id   AF-A0A815PD72-F1
#
_cell.length_a   1.000
_cell.length_b   1.000
_cell.length_c   1.000
_cell.angle_alpha   90.00
_cell.angle_beta   90.00
_cell.angle_gamma   90.00
#
_symmetry.space_group_name_H-M   'P 1'
#
loop_
_entity.id
_entity.type
_entity.pdbx_description
1 polymer ?
#
loop_
_entity_poly.entity_id
_entity_poly.type
_entity_poly.pdbx_seq_one_letter_code
_entity_poly.pdbx_strand_id
1 'polypeptide(L)'
;MWQNIIFLVYLYFCKTIVYSKIITPDDPSTLQSAIISANQEEGLGSVTLAPGIYRIPFNSHPNANILLTNLRNFVINANNVTFLMLDNRKRGIVFYNCYNVTMRGVMTIRNDIIPFSQGYIESIDQKSFVINIHDGYQTTLDNTIYFPKASTYYIFDRNTRRLKDQTYDYYNRDISRIDQRRFRVMFDNNLGQGIVIGDLVSMRGSGDFGIICDICELMQFIDVNIEFAGGFAWFETGGKGNNRYERISAQPGPKPLGATEEPLMSANADGFHSAGVSHGPTIINSFFTRMPDDGIAIHGEYQMIRQINQNVIICMRRWASIPYAIGDRAAIVGKDGIPRGEARVQQLRALPDDYLSSIDSPWPHFQNNHYYFELELDTNLNGTISSNDFISNIESTGSGYVLKENVILNHRARGMLLKAHDGLIESNLINGSSISGLVMQPEFWWGEGNYAERVIIRNNTLIRCGYATTGSWTQQAGVLTIYGTGTSSVAYGHHAITIENNFFIDNDGAQMVLDGLKNVLIKRNYFTNAQHKVNNRGSDHGIDGGALVHINRAQSLALEGNRAWCLGAAHSKPLQVTYLSTQIIGMLDGIIVDNHC
;
A
#
# COMPACT_ATOMS: atom_id res chain seq x y z
N MET A 1 64.39 -7.01 -39.15
CA MET A 1 65.59 -6.57 -38.41
C MET A 1 65.31 -5.13 -37.95
N TRP A 2 64.95 -4.98 -36.66
CA TRP A 2 64.91 -3.76 -35.80
C TRP A 2 63.85 -2.66 -36.09
N GLN A 3 62.77 -2.55 -35.27
CA GLN A 3 62.52 -1.63 -34.10
C GLN A 3 62.06 -0.20 -34.53
N ASN A 4 61.07 0.53 -34.00
CA ASN A 4 60.15 0.53 -32.83
C ASN A 4 58.94 1.48 -33.17
N ILE A 5 57.68 1.11 -32.88
CA ILE A 5 56.76 1.66 -31.84
C ILE A 5 56.67 3.21 -31.73
N ILE A 6 55.48 3.79 -31.94
CA ILE A 6 54.77 4.72 -31.02
C ILE A 6 53.28 4.86 -31.45
N PHE A 7 52.43 4.82 -30.43
CA PHE A 7 50.96 4.88 -30.37
C PHE A 7 50.32 6.16 -30.91
N LEU A 8 49.11 6.03 -31.47
CA LEU A 8 48.05 7.05 -31.41
C LEU A 8 46.67 6.38 -31.54
N VAL A 9 46.16 5.88 -30.41
CA VAL A 9 44.73 5.58 -30.21
C VAL A 9 44.15 6.80 -29.50
N TYR A 10 43.46 7.67 -30.23
CA TYR A 10 42.64 8.72 -29.63
C TYR A 10 41.35 8.11 -29.10
N LEU A 11 41.34 7.81 -27.80
CA LEU A 11 40.13 7.56 -27.02
C LEU A 11 39.34 8.87 -26.91
N TYR A 12 38.20 8.96 -27.59
CA TYR A 12 37.15 9.93 -27.30
C TYR A 12 36.47 9.57 -25.97
N PHE A 13 37.10 9.91 -24.85
CA PHE A 13 36.38 10.09 -23.58
C PHE A 13 35.96 11.56 -23.51
N CYS A 14 34.83 11.88 -24.14
CA CYS A 14 34.15 13.13 -23.85
C CYS A 14 33.55 12.98 -22.43
N LYS A 15 34.27 13.45 -21.41
CA LYS A 15 33.67 13.77 -20.11
C LYS A 15 32.68 14.90 -20.38
N THR A 16 31.39 14.57 -20.51
CA THR A 16 30.33 15.57 -20.43
C THR A 16 30.43 16.22 -19.06
N ILE A 17 30.94 17.45 -19.00
CA ILE A 17 30.88 18.26 -17.79
C ILE A 17 29.41 18.58 -17.59
N VAL A 18 28.75 17.85 -16.68
CA VAL A 18 27.40 18.17 -16.25
C VAL A 18 27.54 19.37 -15.32
N TYR A 19 27.15 20.55 -15.79
CA TYR A 19 27.04 21.71 -14.91
C TYR A 19 25.94 21.42 -13.86
N SER A 20 26.14 21.89 -12.63
CA SER A 20 25.16 21.81 -11.55
C SER A 20 24.97 23.19 -10.96
N LYS A 21 23.72 23.66 -10.89
CA LYS A 21 23.35 24.88 -10.16
C LYS A 21 23.28 24.57 -8.65
N ILE A 22 23.64 25.53 -7.80
CA ILE A 22 23.53 25.41 -6.33
C ILE A 22 22.33 26.22 -5.85
N ILE A 23 21.49 25.65 -5.00
CA ILE A 23 20.37 26.35 -4.32
C ILE A 23 20.61 26.28 -2.81
N THR A 24 20.50 27.40 -2.09
CA THR A 24 20.74 27.46 -0.63
C THR A 24 19.42 27.49 0.17
N PRO A 25 19.43 27.09 1.45
CA PRO A 25 18.24 27.15 2.32
C PRO A 25 17.82 28.58 2.72
N ASP A 26 18.60 29.61 2.38
CA ASP A 26 18.36 31.00 2.78
C ASP A 26 17.14 31.63 2.09
N ASP A 27 16.76 31.11 0.92
CA ASP A 27 15.56 31.52 0.19
C ASP A 27 14.71 30.30 -0.23
N PRO A 28 13.99 29.68 0.72
CA PRO A 28 13.18 28.50 0.43
C PRO A 28 11.97 28.80 -0.46
N SER A 29 11.62 30.08 -0.64
CA SER A 29 10.47 30.50 -1.46
C SER A 29 10.72 30.34 -2.96
N THR A 30 11.98 30.40 -3.40
CA THR A 30 12.38 30.24 -4.79
C THR A 30 12.85 28.84 -5.14
N LEU A 31 12.92 27.91 -4.17
CA LEU A 31 13.38 26.53 -4.38
C LEU A 31 12.70 25.85 -5.57
N GLN A 32 11.37 25.90 -5.62
CA GLN A 32 10.59 25.27 -6.70
C GLN A 32 10.91 25.86 -8.07
N SER A 33 10.85 27.20 -8.20
CA SER A 33 11.12 27.87 -9.47
C SER A 33 12.58 27.71 -9.90
N ALA A 34 13.52 27.67 -8.96
CA ALA A 34 14.93 27.45 -9.23
C ALA A 34 15.21 26.04 -9.78
N ILE A 35 14.56 24.99 -9.24
CA ILE A 35 14.68 23.62 -9.77
C ILE A 35 14.08 23.54 -11.18
N ILE A 36 12.88 24.08 -11.40
CA ILE A 36 12.23 24.04 -12.71
C ILE A 36 13.04 24.81 -13.75
N SER A 37 13.54 26.00 -13.40
CA SER A 37 14.36 26.81 -14.30
C SER A 37 15.67 26.10 -14.65
N ALA A 38 16.29 25.42 -13.67
CA ALA A 38 17.51 24.65 -13.92
C ALA A 38 17.29 23.51 -14.92
N ASN A 39 16.15 22.82 -14.86
CA ASN A 39 15.81 21.77 -15.82
C ASN A 39 15.56 22.30 -17.25
N GLN A 40 15.24 23.58 -17.40
CA GLN A 40 15.01 24.21 -18.71
C GLN A 40 16.29 24.81 -19.31
N GLU A 41 17.38 24.88 -18.55
CA GLU A 41 18.65 25.47 -18.97
C GLU A 41 19.44 24.45 -19.82
N GLU A 42 19.78 24.84 -21.05
CA GLU A 42 20.48 23.97 -21.99
C GLU A 42 21.85 23.54 -21.43
N GLY A 43 22.13 22.23 -21.45
CA GLY A 43 23.36 21.66 -20.92
C GLY A 43 23.39 21.45 -19.39
N LEU A 44 22.37 21.90 -18.66
CA LEU A 44 22.25 21.71 -17.21
C LEU A 44 21.43 20.45 -16.89
N GLY A 45 22.12 19.32 -16.70
CA GLY A 45 21.47 18.03 -16.37
C GLY A 45 21.19 17.81 -14.87
N SER A 46 21.54 18.76 -14.01
CA SER A 46 21.39 18.59 -12.57
C SER A 46 21.35 19.89 -11.76
N VAL A 47 20.82 19.77 -10.53
CA VAL A 47 20.91 20.78 -9.46
C VAL A 47 21.44 20.13 -8.19
N THR A 48 22.15 20.90 -7.38
CA THR A 48 22.61 20.53 -6.04
C THR A 48 22.00 21.47 -5.02
N LEU A 49 21.29 20.91 -4.05
CA LEU A 49 20.79 21.62 -2.89
C LEU A 49 21.90 21.65 -1.84
N ALA A 50 22.26 22.83 -1.36
CA ALA A 50 23.22 22.97 -0.27
C ALA A 50 22.65 22.30 1.01
N PRO A 51 23.49 21.66 1.84
CA PRO A 51 23.03 21.08 3.11
C PRO A 51 22.30 22.10 3.98
N GLY A 52 21.20 21.67 4.62
CA GLY A 52 20.43 22.53 5.51
C GLY A 52 18.93 22.23 5.56
N ILE A 53 18.22 23.05 6.33
CA ILE A 53 16.77 22.96 6.51
C ILE A 53 16.10 24.03 5.66
N TYR A 54 15.36 23.61 4.64
CA TYR A 54 14.55 24.48 3.80
C TYR A 54 13.15 24.57 4.41
N ARG A 55 12.80 25.74 4.96
CA ARG A 55 11.49 26.00 5.56
C ARG A 55 10.49 26.40 4.48
N ILE A 56 9.71 25.44 3.97
CA ILE A 56 8.80 25.65 2.84
C ILE A 56 7.57 26.44 3.31
N PRO A 57 7.31 27.65 2.79
CA PRO A 57 6.30 28.54 3.33
C PRO A 57 4.88 28.17 2.92
N PHE A 58 3.89 28.63 3.70
CA PHE A 58 2.46 28.40 3.46
C PHE A 58 1.96 28.83 2.08
N ASN A 59 2.63 29.75 1.40
CA ASN A 59 2.21 30.30 0.11
C ASN A 59 3.02 29.79 -1.09
N SER A 60 3.81 28.71 -0.94
CA SER A 60 4.65 28.20 -2.03
C SER A 60 3.86 27.75 -3.27
N HIS A 61 2.72 27.07 -3.08
CA HIS A 61 1.79 26.68 -4.14
C HIS A 61 0.39 26.38 -3.56
N PRO A 62 -0.74 26.58 -4.27
CA PRO A 62 -2.09 26.37 -3.71
C PRO A 62 -2.36 24.94 -3.21
N ASN A 63 -1.87 23.92 -3.92
CA ASN A 63 -2.26 22.52 -3.71
C ASN A 63 -1.14 21.57 -3.25
N ALA A 64 0.09 22.08 -3.10
CA ALA A 64 1.27 21.32 -2.70
C ALA A 64 2.26 22.24 -1.99
N ASN A 65 3.18 21.71 -1.18
CA ASN A 65 4.30 22.47 -0.64
C ASN A 65 5.36 22.69 -1.73
N ILE A 66 5.61 21.68 -2.56
CA ILE A 66 6.47 21.78 -3.75
C ILE A 66 5.79 21.07 -4.92
N LEU A 67 5.63 21.74 -6.06
CA LEU A 67 5.16 21.17 -7.32
C LEU A 67 6.26 21.25 -8.38
N LEU A 68 6.75 20.09 -8.83
CA LEU A 68 7.74 19.94 -9.89
C LEU A 68 7.08 19.31 -11.11
N THR A 69 6.98 20.08 -12.20
CA THR A 69 6.27 19.66 -13.41
C THR A 69 7.21 19.54 -14.59
N ASN A 70 6.97 18.54 -15.46
CA ASN A 70 7.65 18.41 -16.76
C ASN A 70 9.19 18.35 -16.68
N LEU A 71 9.74 17.84 -15.58
CA LEU A 71 11.18 17.58 -15.48
C LEU A 71 11.55 16.42 -16.41
N ARG A 72 12.69 16.53 -17.10
CA ARG A 72 13.14 15.58 -18.14
C ARG A 72 14.64 15.36 -18.05
N ASN A 73 15.06 14.10 -17.86
CA ASN A 73 16.49 13.73 -17.85
C ASN A 73 17.33 14.56 -16.86
N PHE A 74 16.85 14.68 -15.62
CA PHE A 74 17.35 15.66 -14.66
C PHE A 74 17.66 15.04 -13.29
N VAL A 75 18.68 15.57 -12.61
CA VAL A 75 19.10 15.06 -11.29
C VAL A 75 19.02 16.15 -10.22
N ILE A 76 18.32 15.87 -9.12
CA ILE A 76 18.28 16.69 -7.90
C ILE A 76 19.15 16.01 -6.84
N ASN A 77 20.30 16.61 -6.53
CA ASN A 77 21.19 16.14 -5.47
C ASN A 77 20.88 16.88 -4.16
N ALA A 78 20.47 16.15 -3.12
CA ALA A 78 19.98 16.68 -1.85
C ALA A 78 20.65 15.99 -0.66
N ASN A 79 21.98 16.09 -0.53
CA ASN A 79 22.68 15.44 0.58
C ASN A 79 22.64 16.30 1.84
N ASN A 80 22.19 15.71 2.96
CA ASN A 80 21.99 16.39 4.25
C ASN A 80 20.99 17.56 4.14
N VAL A 81 19.86 17.31 3.47
CA VAL A 81 18.80 18.31 3.23
C VAL A 81 17.52 17.90 3.94
N THR A 82 16.90 18.85 4.65
CA THR A 82 15.55 18.67 5.21
C THR A 82 14.60 19.66 4.58
N PHE A 83 13.52 19.17 3.97
CA PHE A 83 12.38 20.00 3.62
C PHE A 83 11.40 20.00 4.78
N LEU A 84 11.29 21.14 5.46
CA LEU A 84 10.37 21.36 6.57
C LEU A 84 9.15 22.14 6.05
N MET A 85 8.06 21.43 5.85
CA MET A 85 6.81 21.96 5.32
C MET A 85 6.02 22.65 6.43
N LEU A 86 5.78 23.95 6.27
CA LEU A 86 5.05 24.72 7.28
C LEU A 86 3.53 24.55 7.17
N ASP A 87 3.01 24.13 6.01
CA ASP A 87 1.59 23.86 5.79
C ASP A 87 1.32 22.36 5.59
N ASN A 88 0.91 21.68 6.65
CA ASN A 88 0.60 20.25 6.64
C ASN A 88 -0.76 19.91 5.99
N ARG A 89 -1.54 20.92 5.59
CA ARG A 89 -2.84 20.74 4.90
C ARG A 89 -2.68 20.51 3.40
N LYS A 90 -1.47 20.67 2.87
CA LYS A 90 -1.14 20.51 1.45
C LYS A 90 -0.39 19.20 1.25
N ARG A 91 -0.41 18.72 0.00
CA ARG A 91 0.52 17.68 -0.48
C ARG A 91 1.95 18.11 -0.18
N GLY A 92 2.83 17.17 0.12
CA GLY A 92 4.23 17.50 0.35
C GLY A 92 4.94 17.90 -0.94
N ILE A 93 5.48 16.93 -1.66
CA ILE A 93 6.10 17.15 -2.97
C ILE A 93 5.29 16.43 -4.04
N VAL A 94 4.95 17.13 -5.11
CA VAL A 94 4.30 16.55 -6.29
C VAL A 94 5.26 16.62 -7.46
N PHE A 95 5.64 15.46 -7.99
CA PHE A 95 6.21 15.33 -9.32
C PHE A 95 5.06 15.03 -10.27
N TYR A 96 4.86 15.89 -11.26
CA TYR A 96 3.78 15.75 -12.23
C TYR A 96 4.34 15.69 -13.65
N ASN A 97 3.96 14.67 -14.40
CA ASN A 97 4.39 14.46 -15.77
C ASN A 97 5.92 14.58 -15.89
N CYS A 98 6.70 13.84 -15.08
CA CYS A 98 8.17 13.85 -15.09
C CYS A 98 8.71 12.56 -15.77
N TYR A 99 9.85 12.65 -16.45
CA TYR A 99 10.45 11.50 -17.15
C TYR A 99 11.96 11.46 -16.91
N ASN A 100 12.46 10.30 -16.47
CA ASN A 100 13.86 10.06 -16.20
C ASN A 100 14.48 11.11 -15.25
N VAL A 101 13.91 11.23 -14.05
CA VAL A 101 14.36 12.18 -13.03
C VAL A 101 14.84 11.45 -11.79
N THR A 102 16.00 11.82 -11.29
CA THR A 102 16.58 11.25 -10.06
C THR A 102 16.58 12.28 -8.95
N MET A 103 15.93 11.99 -7.83
CA MET A 103 16.10 12.70 -6.56
C MET A 103 16.92 11.82 -5.62
N ARG A 104 18.11 12.29 -5.25
CA ARG A 104 19.06 11.46 -4.46
C ARG A 104 19.84 12.25 -3.42
N GLY A 105 20.28 11.52 -2.40
CA GLY A 105 21.08 12.04 -1.29
C GLY A 105 20.31 11.90 0.01
N VAL A 106 21.02 11.87 1.15
CA VAL A 106 20.41 11.69 2.46
C VAL A 106 19.53 12.90 2.76
N MET A 107 18.24 12.78 2.49
CA MET A 107 17.27 13.86 2.66
C MET A 107 16.06 13.42 3.47
N THR A 108 15.43 14.40 4.11
CA THR A 108 14.23 14.21 4.93
C THR A 108 13.14 15.18 4.50
N ILE A 109 11.92 14.67 4.37
CA ILE A 109 10.71 15.46 4.18
C ILE A 109 9.91 15.39 5.48
N ARG A 110 9.58 16.54 6.04
CA ARG A 110 8.90 16.63 7.33
C ARG A 110 7.86 17.73 7.36
N ASN A 111 6.72 17.47 7.99
CA ASN A 111 5.77 18.52 8.35
C ASN A 111 6.15 19.16 9.70
N ASP A 112 6.17 20.49 9.76
CA ASP A 112 6.41 21.24 11.01
C ASP A 112 5.26 21.05 12.00
N ILE A 113 4.03 21.00 11.46
CA ILE A 113 2.82 20.61 12.19
C ILE A 113 2.56 19.12 11.91
N ILE A 114 2.78 18.27 12.91
CA ILE A 114 2.54 16.82 12.79
C ILE A 114 1.07 16.58 12.47
N PRO A 115 0.72 15.82 11.41
CA PRO A 115 -0.66 15.65 10.94
C PRO A 115 -1.48 14.67 11.78
N PHE A 116 -1.07 14.38 13.01
CA PHE A 116 -1.77 13.57 14.00
C PHE A 116 -1.49 14.11 15.40
N SER A 117 -2.26 13.63 16.38
CA SER A 117 -1.95 13.84 17.81
C SER A 117 -1.83 12.51 18.53
N GLN A 118 -1.39 12.56 19.79
CA GLN A 118 -1.30 11.38 20.65
C GLN A 118 -1.39 11.74 22.13
N GLY A 119 -1.74 10.73 22.93
CA GLY A 119 -1.86 10.84 24.37
C GLY A 119 -1.96 9.47 25.01
N TYR A 120 -2.46 9.44 26.24
CA TYR A 120 -2.79 8.20 26.95
C TYR A 120 -4.25 8.22 27.44
N ILE A 121 -4.80 7.03 27.63
CA ILE A 121 -6.13 6.83 28.22
C ILE A 121 -6.07 7.13 29.71
N GLU A 122 -6.70 8.22 30.15
CA GLU A 122 -6.79 8.62 31.56
C GLU A 122 -7.96 7.92 32.29
N SER A 123 -9.08 7.75 31.59
CA SER A 123 -10.23 6.98 32.08
C SER A 123 -10.96 6.32 30.91
N ILE A 124 -11.62 5.20 31.18
CA ILE A 124 -12.31 4.39 30.17
C ILE A 124 -13.68 3.95 30.68
N ASP A 125 -14.63 3.91 29.77
CA ASP A 125 -15.95 3.32 29.89
C ASP A 125 -16.20 2.43 28.64
N GLN A 126 -17.29 1.67 28.61
CA GLN A 126 -17.58 0.69 27.56
C GLN A 126 -17.50 1.27 26.14
N LYS A 127 -17.94 2.52 25.93
CA LYS A 127 -17.99 3.18 24.61
C LYS A 127 -17.29 4.55 24.58
N SER A 128 -16.48 4.85 25.59
CA SER A 128 -15.77 6.14 25.61
C SER A 128 -14.47 6.04 26.39
N PHE A 129 -13.54 6.93 26.10
CA PHE A 129 -12.42 7.20 26.98
C PHE A 129 -12.17 8.69 27.10
N VAL A 130 -11.49 9.08 28.17
CA VAL A 130 -10.83 10.38 28.25
C VAL A 130 -9.37 10.19 27.85
N ILE A 131 -8.94 10.90 26.80
CA ILE A 131 -7.55 10.98 26.39
C ILE A 131 -6.91 12.23 26.99
N ASN A 132 -5.70 12.09 27.50
CA ASN A 132 -4.84 13.20 27.89
C ASN A 132 -3.70 13.33 26.88
N ILE A 133 -3.70 14.41 26.11
CA ILE A 133 -2.73 14.66 25.03
C ILE A 133 -1.33 14.86 25.61
N HIS A 134 -0.31 14.25 25.02
CA HIS A 134 1.08 14.43 25.42
C HIS A 134 1.57 15.86 25.18
N ASP A 135 2.56 16.31 25.95
CA ASP A 135 3.19 17.62 25.78
C ASP A 135 3.74 17.76 24.35
N GLY A 136 3.68 18.97 23.79
CA GLY A 136 4.16 19.27 22.44
C GLY A 136 3.30 18.74 21.28
N TYR A 137 2.27 17.91 21.53
CA TYR A 137 1.33 17.45 20.50
C TYR A 137 0.10 18.36 20.39
N GLN A 138 -0.54 18.34 19.22
CA GLN A 138 -1.69 19.19 18.94
C GLN A 138 -2.87 18.90 19.89
N THR A 139 -3.43 19.95 20.48
CA THR A 139 -4.60 19.90 21.35
C THR A 139 -5.84 20.51 20.69
N THR A 140 -5.95 20.39 19.37
CA THR A 140 -7.00 20.98 18.53
C THR A 140 -7.94 19.92 17.96
N LEU A 141 -8.13 18.80 18.68
CA LEU A 141 -8.90 17.64 18.22
C LEU A 141 -10.39 17.96 17.90
N ASP A 142 -10.93 19.03 18.47
CA ASP A 142 -12.28 19.55 18.26
C ASP A 142 -12.36 20.60 17.14
N ASN A 143 -11.26 20.88 16.44
CA ASN A 143 -11.20 21.83 15.34
C ASN A 143 -11.11 21.09 13.99
N THR A 144 -12.16 21.22 13.19
CA THR A 144 -12.30 20.52 11.89
C THR A 144 -11.30 20.92 10.82
N ILE A 145 -10.56 22.00 11.02
CA ILE A 145 -9.43 22.38 10.14
C ILE A 145 -8.28 21.37 10.32
N TYR A 146 -8.03 20.92 11.54
CA TYR A 146 -6.88 20.09 11.90
C TYR A 146 -7.21 18.63 12.16
N PHE A 147 -8.46 18.31 12.50
CA PHE A 147 -8.91 16.94 12.75
C PHE A 147 -10.30 16.71 12.16
N PRO A 148 -10.52 15.63 11.38
CA PRO A 148 -11.86 15.29 10.91
C PRO A 148 -12.85 15.11 12.06
N LYS A 149 -14.14 15.46 11.84
CA LYS A 149 -15.20 15.28 12.84
C LYS A 149 -15.29 13.82 13.32
N ALA A 150 -15.13 12.88 12.40
CA ALA A 150 -14.95 11.46 12.66
C ALA A 150 -13.51 11.08 12.27
N SER A 151 -12.61 11.08 13.24
CA SER A 151 -11.23 10.63 13.14
C SER A 151 -11.13 9.15 13.52
N THR A 152 -10.05 8.51 13.05
CA THR A 152 -9.68 7.14 13.42
C THR A 152 -8.64 7.17 14.53
N TYR A 153 -8.89 6.39 15.58
CA TYR A 153 -8.03 6.24 16.75
C TYR A 153 -7.40 4.84 16.77
N TYR A 154 -6.12 4.80 17.12
CA TYR A 154 -5.30 3.61 17.24
C TYR A 154 -4.80 3.47 18.67
N ILE A 155 -4.95 2.28 19.23
CA ILE A 155 -4.54 1.98 20.60
C ILE A 155 -3.19 1.26 20.57
N PHE A 156 -2.26 1.74 21.38
CA PHE A 156 -0.92 1.20 21.51
C PHE A 156 -0.68 0.72 22.94
N ASP A 157 0.02 -0.39 23.06
CA ASP A 157 0.41 -0.93 24.36
C ASP A 157 1.41 0.03 25.04
N ARG A 158 1.16 0.35 26.31
CA ARG A 158 1.92 1.36 27.05
C ARG A 158 3.40 1.05 27.23
N ASN A 159 3.78 -0.23 27.21
CA ASN A 159 5.13 -0.67 27.51
C ASN A 159 5.93 -0.89 26.23
N THR A 160 5.35 -1.65 25.30
CA THR A 160 6.00 -2.01 24.03
C THR A 160 5.87 -0.90 22.99
N ARG A 161 4.91 0.03 23.16
CA ARG A 161 4.55 1.10 22.21
C ARG A 161 4.18 0.59 20.81
N ARG A 162 3.83 -0.69 20.69
CA ARG A 162 3.30 -1.29 19.46
C ARG A 162 1.80 -1.13 19.45
N LEU A 163 1.20 -1.23 18.25
CA LEU A 163 -0.25 -1.36 18.16
C LEU A 163 -0.68 -2.50 19.10
N LYS A 164 -1.70 -2.25 19.90
CA LYS A 164 -2.10 -3.16 20.94
C LYS A 164 -2.79 -4.39 20.34
N ASP A 165 -2.39 -5.57 20.81
CA ASP A 165 -3.02 -6.83 20.42
C ASP A 165 -4.53 -6.76 20.60
N GLN A 166 -5.26 -7.37 19.66
CA GLN A 166 -6.72 -7.43 19.68
C GLN A 166 -7.44 -6.07 19.71
N THR A 167 -6.82 -5.05 19.11
CA THR A 167 -7.47 -3.76 18.83
C THR A 167 -7.68 -3.57 17.33
N TYR A 168 -8.52 -2.62 16.96
CA TYR A 168 -8.89 -2.29 15.58
C TYR A 168 -9.10 -0.78 15.42
N ASP A 169 -9.53 -0.34 14.24
CA ASP A 169 -9.78 1.07 13.95
C ASP A 169 -11.01 1.58 14.73
N TYR A 170 -10.81 2.53 15.62
CA TYR A 170 -11.91 3.15 16.37
C TYR A 170 -12.28 4.50 15.75
N TYR A 171 -13.49 4.59 15.20
CA TYR A 171 -14.03 5.82 14.64
C TYR A 171 -14.88 6.52 15.69
N ASN A 172 -14.52 7.75 16.07
CA ASN A 172 -15.33 8.49 17.03
C ASN A 172 -16.65 8.92 16.40
N ARG A 173 -17.74 8.77 17.14
CA ARG A 173 -19.03 9.40 16.85
C ARG A 173 -19.02 10.87 17.26
N ASP A 174 -18.35 11.18 18.37
CA ASP A 174 -18.32 12.51 18.96
C ASP A 174 -17.08 12.73 19.83
N ILE A 175 -16.73 13.99 20.05
CA ILE A 175 -15.60 14.41 20.90
C ILE A 175 -15.99 15.67 21.67
N SER A 176 -15.71 15.69 22.98
CA SER A 176 -15.91 16.89 23.81
C SER A 176 -14.63 17.27 24.56
N ARG A 177 -14.29 18.55 24.47
CA ARG A 177 -13.18 19.14 25.21
C ARG A 177 -13.53 19.21 26.69
N ILE A 178 -12.63 18.73 27.55
CA ILE A 178 -12.71 18.88 29.01
C ILE A 178 -11.85 20.08 29.43
N ASP A 179 -10.61 20.15 28.94
CA ASP A 179 -9.71 21.30 29.12
C ASP A 179 -8.69 21.41 27.98
N GLN A 180 -7.55 22.06 28.22
CA GLN A 180 -6.52 22.25 27.21
C GLN A 180 -5.97 20.93 26.65
N ARG A 181 -5.83 19.87 27.45
CA ARG A 181 -5.19 18.60 27.03
C ARG A 181 -6.10 17.40 27.12
N ARG A 182 -7.24 17.51 27.81
CA ARG A 182 -8.17 16.39 28.02
C ARG A 182 -9.39 16.48 27.12
N PHE A 183 -9.70 15.36 26.48
CA PHE A 183 -10.86 15.19 25.62
C PHE A 183 -11.58 13.89 25.94
N ARG A 184 -12.91 13.93 25.97
CA ARG A 184 -13.73 12.71 25.99
C ARG A 184 -14.06 12.33 24.56
N VAL A 185 -13.67 11.12 24.17
CA VAL A 185 -13.93 10.55 22.85
C VAL A 185 -15.01 9.47 22.99
N MET A 186 -16.04 9.52 22.17
CA MET A 186 -17.19 8.60 22.22
C MET A 186 -17.30 7.78 20.92
N PHE A 187 -17.60 6.49 21.06
CA PHE A 187 -17.68 5.53 19.96
C PHE A 187 -19.08 4.92 19.85
N ASP A 188 -19.47 4.46 18.67
CA ASP A 188 -20.70 3.68 18.49
C ASP A 188 -20.56 2.25 19.02
N ASN A 189 -19.39 1.66 18.78
CA ASN A 189 -19.06 0.30 19.16
C ASN A 189 -18.36 0.26 20.52
N ASN A 190 -18.49 -0.86 21.22
CA ASN A 190 -17.77 -1.09 22.46
C ASN A 190 -16.26 -1.10 22.21
N LEU A 191 -15.50 -0.55 23.15
CA LEU A 191 -14.06 -0.70 23.20
C LEU A 191 -13.70 -2.16 23.50
N GLY A 192 -12.56 -2.61 22.96
CA GLY A 192 -12.06 -3.97 23.21
C GLY A 192 -11.72 -4.17 24.69
N GLN A 193 -12.02 -5.36 25.22
CA GLN A 193 -11.82 -5.68 26.64
C GLN A 193 -10.36 -5.59 27.11
N GLY A 194 -9.40 -5.69 26.19
CA GLY A 194 -7.98 -5.55 26.49
C GLY A 194 -7.51 -4.11 26.68
N ILE A 195 -8.32 -3.10 26.33
CA ILE A 195 -7.96 -1.68 26.45
C ILE A 195 -8.08 -1.27 27.92
N VAL A 196 -7.05 -0.62 28.44
CA VAL A 196 -6.92 -0.27 29.86
C VAL A 196 -6.38 1.14 30.06
N ILE A 197 -6.66 1.72 31.22
CA ILE A 197 -6.11 3.04 31.63
C ILE A 197 -4.58 3.01 31.53
N GLY A 198 -4.01 4.02 30.88
CA GLY A 198 -2.58 4.19 30.62
C GLY A 198 -2.11 3.63 29.28
N ASP A 199 -2.95 2.93 28.51
CA ASP A 199 -2.65 2.64 27.11
C ASP A 199 -2.47 3.94 26.33
N LEU A 200 -1.59 3.91 25.33
CA LEU A 200 -1.31 5.06 24.48
C LEU A 200 -2.29 5.09 23.32
N VAL A 201 -2.58 6.29 22.83
CA VAL A 201 -3.53 6.50 21.73
C VAL A 201 -2.94 7.49 20.75
N SER A 202 -3.08 7.21 19.46
CA SER A 202 -2.85 8.19 18.40
C SER A 202 -4.05 8.27 17.47
N MET A 203 -4.25 9.40 16.80
CA MET A 203 -5.43 9.65 15.98
C MET A 203 -5.09 10.43 14.70
N ARG A 204 -5.76 10.11 13.60
CA ARG A 204 -5.55 10.79 12.32
C ARG A 204 -6.00 12.26 12.40
N GLY A 205 -5.09 13.18 12.11
CA GLY A 205 -5.44 14.57 11.82
C GLY A 205 -5.64 14.81 10.32
N SER A 206 -5.90 16.05 9.98
CA SER A 206 -5.96 16.53 8.61
C SER A 206 -4.54 16.63 8.02
N GLY A 207 -4.42 16.24 6.77
CA GLY A 207 -3.24 16.45 5.95
C GLY A 207 -3.35 15.66 4.65
N ASP A 208 -2.28 15.70 3.86
CA ASP A 208 -2.24 15.06 2.53
C ASP A 208 -0.94 14.22 2.39
N PHE A 209 -0.74 13.63 1.22
CA PHE A 209 0.35 12.69 0.94
C PHE A 209 1.74 13.35 1.02
N GLY A 210 2.75 12.55 1.37
CA GLY A 210 4.14 13.00 1.51
C GLY A 210 4.79 13.34 0.18
N ILE A 211 5.16 12.32 -0.60
CA ILE A 211 5.59 12.48 -2.00
C ILE A 211 4.55 11.85 -2.92
N ILE A 212 4.20 12.58 -3.98
CA ILE A 212 3.34 12.10 -5.06
C ILE A 212 4.13 12.09 -6.35
N CYS A 213 4.10 10.96 -7.05
CA CYS A 213 4.67 10.73 -8.37
C CYS A 213 3.52 10.46 -9.34
N ASP A 214 3.05 11.51 -10.02
CA ASP A 214 1.83 11.51 -10.82
C ASP A 214 2.13 11.62 -12.32
N ILE A 215 1.63 10.68 -13.12
CA ILE A 215 1.89 10.57 -14.57
C ILE A 215 3.39 10.57 -14.90
N CYS A 216 4.21 9.92 -14.07
CA CYS A 216 5.66 9.92 -14.23
C CYS A 216 6.19 8.60 -14.78
N GLU A 217 7.43 8.63 -15.28
CA GLU A 217 8.11 7.48 -15.83
C GLU A 217 9.62 7.52 -15.55
N LEU A 218 10.23 6.37 -15.25
CA LEU A 218 11.67 6.25 -14.96
C LEU A 218 12.17 7.19 -13.84
N MET A 219 11.34 7.45 -12.84
CA MET A 219 11.74 8.22 -11.66
C MET A 219 12.66 7.39 -10.77
N GLN A 220 13.60 8.04 -10.11
CA GLN A 220 14.48 7.40 -9.12
C GLN A 220 14.52 8.21 -7.84
N PHE A 221 14.16 7.59 -6.72
CA PHE A 221 14.29 8.14 -5.37
C PHE A 221 15.28 7.30 -4.60
N ILE A 222 16.38 7.93 -4.15
CA ILE A 222 17.51 7.22 -3.53
C ILE A 222 17.90 7.95 -2.24
N ASP A 223 17.85 7.25 -1.10
CA ASP A 223 18.19 7.79 0.24
C ASP A 223 17.24 8.91 0.73
N VAL A 224 15.96 8.82 0.35
CA VAL A 224 14.93 9.82 0.68
C VAL A 224 14.01 9.33 1.81
N ASN A 225 13.87 10.13 2.86
CA ASN A 225 13.11 9.78 4.06
C ASN A 225 11.90 10.68 4.23
N ILE A 226 10.77 10.10 4.63
CA ILE A 226 9.56 10.85 5.01
C ILE A 226 9.31 10.65 6.50
N GLU A 227 9.21 11.78 7.20
CA GLU A 227 8.89 11.87 8.60
C GLU A 227 7.57 12.64 8.75
N PHE A 228 6.50 11.92 9.08
CA PHE A 228 5.12 12.44 9.19
C PHE A 228 4.48 12.81 7.85
N ALA A 229 3.58 11.95 7.35
CA ALA A 229 2.69 12.25 6.24
C ALA A 229 1.21 12.33 6.68
N GLY A 230 0.44 13.23 6.08
CA GLY A 230 -0.98 13.43 6.40
C GLY A 230 -1.94 12.45 5.71
N GLY A 231 -1.42 11.68 4.75
CA GLY A 231 -2.03 10.49 4.16
C GLY A 231 -0.97 9.44 3.87
N PHE A 232 -0.91 8.90 2.66
CA PHE A 232 0.17 8.02 2.20
C PHE A 232 1.52 8.74 2.30
N ALA A 233 2.55 8.07 2.80
CA ALA A 233 3.89 8.66 2.79
C ALA A 233 4.40 8.77 1.35
N TRP A 234 4.34 7.67 0.60
CA TRP A 234 4.70 7.62 -0.82
C TRP A 234 3.47 7.25 -1.64
N PHE A 235 3.14 8.07 -2.64
CA PHE A 235 2.05 7.80 -3.57
C PHE A 235 2.55 7.89 -5.01
N GLU A 236 2.30 6.86 -5.79
CA GLU A 236 2.55 6.81 -7.21
C GLU A 236 1.23 6.53 -7.93
N THR A 237 0.93 7.30 -8.98
CA THR A 237 -0.34 7.18 -9.70
C THR A 237 -0.23 7.60 -11.16
N GLY A 238 -0.96 6.88 -12.02
CA GLY A 238 -0.97 7.12 -13.45
C GLY A 238 0.41 7.00 -14.13
N GLY A 239 0.44 7.27 -15.43
CA GLY A 239 1.68 7.25 -16.21
C GLY A 239 2.26 5.86 -16.45
N LYS A 240 3.44 5.83 -17.07
CA LYS A 240 4.10 4.59 -17.49
C LYS A 240 4.84 3.89 -16.36
N GLY A 241 5.21 4.59 -15.29
CA GLY A 241 5.83 3.99 -14.11
C GLY A 241 7.26 3.53 -14.38
N ASN A 242 7.56 2.30 -13.97
CA ASN A 242 8.93 1.77 -13.92
C ASN A 242 9.83 2.65 -13.04
N ASN A 243 9.24 3.14 -11.95
CA ASN A 243 9.88 4.02 -10.98
C ASN A 243 10.67 3.17 -9.97
N ARG A 244 11.81 3.71 -9.52
CA ARG A 244 12.72 3.04 -8.60
C ARG A 244 12.83 3.79 -7.28
N TYR A 245 12.60 3.07 -6.19
CA TYR A 245 12.67 3.56 -4.82
C TYR A 245 13.69 2.72 -4.07
N GLU A 246 14.84 3.31 -3.76
CA GLU A 246 15.95 2.62 -3.12
C GLU A 246 16.33 3.31 -1.82
N ARG A 247 16.36 2.55 -0.71
CA ARG A 247 16.65 3.10 0.62
C ARG A 247 15.77 4.30 0.96
N ILE A 248 14.49 4.21 0.57
CA ILE A 248 13.49 5.18 1.00
C ILE A 248 12.92 4.79 2.36
N SER A 249 12.29 5.73 3.05
CA SER A 249 11.59 5.40 4.29
C SER A 249 10.29 6.17 4.52
N ALA A 250 9.44 5.56 5.34
CA ALA A 250 8.38 6.23 6.07
C ALA A 250 8.47 5.83 7.54
N GLN A 251 8.87 6.76 8.40
CA GLN A 251 9.13 6.51 9.82
C GLN A 251 8.77 7.71 10.69
N PRO A 252 8.53 7.53 12.00
CA PRO A 252 8.37 8.65 12.91
C PRO A 252 9.59 9.57 12.87
N GLY A 253 9.36 10.88 12.82
CA GLY A 253 10.39 11.88 13.01
C GLY A 253 10.71 12.14 14.48
N PRO A 254 11.47 13.20 14.78
CA PRO A 254 11.82 13.56 16.15
C PRO A 254 10.61 14.04 16.94
N LYS A 255 10.75 14.07 18.27
CA LYS A 255 9.79 14.71 19.17
C LYS A 255 9.46 16.13 18.70
N PRO A 256 8.17 16.51 18.63
CA PRO A 256 7.80 17.91 18.43
C PRO A 256 8.31 18.78 19.58
N LEU A 257 8.42 20.09 19.33
CA LEU A 257 8.92 21.04 20.32
C LEU A 257 8.09 20.97 21.62
N GLY A 258 8.78 20.80 22.75
CA GLY A 258 8.15 20.69 24.06
C GLY A 258 7.64 19.29 24.42
N ALA A 259 7.74 18.30 23.53
CA ALA A 259 7.31 16.94 23.82
C ALA A 259 8.33 16.13 24.62
N THR A 260 7.82 15.36 25.57
CA THR A 260 8.58 14.34 26.31
C THR A 260 8.47 12.96 25.66
N GLU A 261 7.40 12.73 24.88
CA GLU A 261 7.06 11.45 24.28
C GLU A 261 7.42 11.39 22.79
N GLU A 262 8.00 10.26 22.36
CA GLU A 262 8.27 9.98 20.94
C GLU A 262 6.98 9.78 20.14
N PRO A 263 6.95 10.18 18.85
CA PRO A 263 5.78 9.95 18.02
C PRO A 263 5.46 8.46 17.84
N LEU A 264 4.18 8.13 17.95
CA LEU A 264 3.67 6.77 17.82
C LEU A 264 3.48 6.36 16.36
N MET A 265 3.24 7.32 15.46
CA MET A 265 2.98 7.09 14.04
C MET A 265 3.99 7.78 13.13
N SER A 266 4.10 7.29 11.90
CA SER A 266 4.92 7.87 10.82
C SER A 266 4.10 8.57 9.74
N ALA A 267 2.83 8.22 9.60
CA ALA A 267 1.91 8.72 8.60
C ALA A 267 0.47 8.59 9.12
N ASN A 268 -0.51 9.07 8.35
CA ASN A 268 -1.93 8.85 8.61
C ASN A 268 -2.55 7.76 7.74
N ALA A 269 -1.82 7.21 6.76
CA ALA A 269 -2.25 6.07 5.97
C ALA A 269 -1.02 5.24 5.55
N ASP A 270 -1.02 4.63 4.37
CA ASP A 270 -0.01 3.70 3.85
C ASP A 270 1.43 4.24 3.86
N GLY A 271 2.39 3.31 3.96
CA GLY A 271 3.81 3.60 3.76
C GLY A 271 4.11 3.91 2.29
N PHE A 272 3.69 3.04 1.38
CA PHE A 272 3.80 3.21 -0.06
C PHE A 272 2.52 2.74 -0.75
N HIS A 273 2.00 3.52 -1.69
CA HIS A 273 0.78 3.22 -2.42
C HIS A 273 0.97 3.51 -3.91
N SER A 274 0.68 2.53 -4.78
CA SER A 274 0.75 2.65 -6.24
C SER A 274 -0.60 2.27 -6.85
N ALA A 275 -1.24 3.22 -7.51
CA ALA A 275 -2.56 3.02 -8.12
C ALA A 275 -2.58 3.42 -9.60
N GLY A 276 -3.02 2.53 -10.48
CA GLY A 276 -3.31 2.91 -11.87
C GLY A 276 -2.07 3.19 -12.75
N VAL A 277 -0.91 2.63 -12.40
CA VAL A 277 0.35 2.81 -13.14
C VAL A 277 0.56 1.66 -14.11
N SER A 278 1.20 1.89 -15.27
CA SER A 278 1.46 0.78 -16.20
C SER A 278 2.49 -0.23 -15.71
N HIS A 279 3.71 0.21 -15.43
CA HIS A 279 4.78 -0.65 -14.94
C HIS A 279 5.01 -0.43 -13.45
N GLY A 280 4.95 -1.52 -12.68
CA GLY A 280 5.05 -1.49 -11.24
C GLY A 280 6.38 -0.92 -10.72
N PRO A 281 6.39 -0.45 -9.47
CA PRO A 281 7.59 0.10 -8.85
C PRO A 281 8.63 -0.99 -8.57
N THR A 282 9.89 -0.58 -8.58
CA THR A 282 11.00 -1.32 -7.97
C THR A 282 11.33 -0.69 -6.62
N ILE A 283 10.97 -1.36 -5.53
CA ILE A 283 11.20 -0.91 -4.15
C ILE A 283 12.23 -1.83 -3.50
N ILE A 284 13.41 -1.28 -3.21
CA ILE A 284 14.58 -2.04 -2.77
C ILE A 284 15.17 -1.44 -1.50
N ASN A 285 15.56 -2.29 -0.54
CA ASN A 285 16.29 -1.88 0.66
C ASN A 285 15.61 -0.73 1.43
N SER A 286 14.28 -0.69 1.43
CA SER A 286 13.48 0.40 1.99
C SER A 286 12.86 0.04 3.34
N PHE A 287 12.54 1.06 4.13
CA PHE A 287 12.11 0.92 5.53
C PHE A 287 10.78 1.61 5.82
N PHE A 288 9.78 0.85 6.25
CA PHE A 288 8.48 1.39 6.60
C PHE A 288 8.07 0.94 8.01
N THR A 289 7.66 1.87 8.86
CA THR A 289 7.28 1.52 10.23
C THR A 289 6.22 2.47 10.78
N ARG A 290 5.36 1.96 11.67
CA ARG A 290 4.41 2.77 12.47
C ARG A 290 3.42 3.61 11.65
N MET A 291 3.13 3.21 10.44
CA MET A 291 2.01 3.71 9.67
C MET A 291 0.70 3.06 10.16
N PRO A 292 -0.43 3.75 10.05
CA PRO A 292 -1.73 3.21 10.42
C PRO A 292 -2.52 2.65 9.21
N ASP A 293 -1.84 2.40 8.09
CA ASP A 293 -2.34 1.52 7.03
C ASP A 293 -1.25 0.64 6.39
N ASP A 294 -1.47 0.17 5.17
CA ASP A 294 -0.61 -0.85 4.57
C ASP A 294 0.84 -0.42 4.40
N GLY A 295 1.75 -1.39 4.41
CA GLY A 295 3.15 -1.11 4.16
C GLY A 295 3.40 -0.72 2.71
N ILE A 296 3.03 -1.61 1.80
CA ILE A 296 3.12 -1.38 0.36
C ILE A 296 1.83 -1.89 -0.30
N ALA A 297 1.09 -1.00 -0.96
CA ALA A 297 -0.08 -1.33 -1.76
C ALA A 297 0.18 -1.07 -3.26
N ILE A 298 -0.16 -2.04 -4.12
CA ILE A 298 -0.02 -1.93 -5.59
C ILE A 298 -1.28 -2.49 -6.24
N HIS A 299 -1.99 -1.66 -6.99
CA HIS A 299 -3.23 -2.07 -7.65
C HIS A 299 -3.58 -1.24 -8.89
N GLY A 300 -4.45 -1.80 -9.71
CA GLY A 300 -5.24 -1.08 -10.70
C GLY A 300 -6.64 -0.78 -10.18
N GLU A 301 -7.53 -0.42 -11.09
CA GLU A 301 -8.89 0.00 -10.76
C GLU A 301 -9.91 -0.88 -11.46
N TYR A 302 -10.96 -1.26 -10.73
CA TYR A 302 -12.19 -1.78 -11.30
C TYR A 302 -13.16 -0.65 -11.66
N GLN A 303 -13.70 -0.73 -12.86
CA GLN A 303 -14.87 0.02 -13.30
C GLN A 303 -16.08 -0.94 -13.36
N MET A 304 -17.29 -0.41 -13.19
CA MET A 304 -18.50 -1.24 -13.26
C MET A 304 -19.15 -1.10 -14.63
N ILE A 305 -19.45 -2.23 -15.26
CA ILE A 305 -20.18 -2.28 -16.54
C ILE A 305 -21.65 -2.00 -16.28
N ARG A 306 -22.25 -1.07 -17.02
CA ARG A 306 -23.64 -0.62 -16.84
C ARG A 306 -24.54 -1.00 -17.99
N GLN A 307 -24.07 -0.86 -19.23
CA GLN A 307 -24.80 -1.28 -20.44
C GLN A 307 -23.88 -2.08 -21.36
N ILE A 308 -24.48 -3.00 -22.11
CA ILE A 308 -23.79 -3.92 -23.02
C ILE A 308 -24.59 -3.95 -24.32
N ASN A 309 -23.91 -3.76 -25.44
CA ASN A 309 -24.45 -3.92 -26.78
C ASN A 309 -23.39 -4.55 -27.69
N GLN A 310 -23.45 -5.87 -27.84
CA GLN A 310 -22.47 -6.65 -28.61
C GLN A 310 -21.04 -6.45 -28.05
N ASN A 311 -20.16 -5.78 -28.78
CA ASN A 311 -18.79 -5.46 -28.40
C ASN A 311 -18.65 -4.05 -27.77
N VAL A 312 -19.73 -3.29 -27.68
CA VAL A 312 -19.74 -1.95 -27.07
C VAL A 312 -20.28 -2.04 -25.65
N ILE A 313 -19.55 -1.49 -24.69
CA ILE A 313 -19.95 -1.43 -23.28
C ILE A 313 -19.89 0.01 -22.76
N ILE A 314 -20.81 0.34 -21.86
CA ILE A 314 -20.76 1.57 -21.08
C ILE A 314 -20.37 1.22 -19.66
N CYS A 315 -19.30 1.84 -19.18
CA CYS A 315 -18.75 1.63 -17.85
C CYS A 315 -18.92 2.89 -17.01
N MET A 316 -18.90 2.72 -15.69
CA MET A 316 -18.87 3.81 -14.72
C MET A 316 -17.70 3.66 -13.75
N ARG A 317 -17.22 4.79 -13.24
CA ARG A 317 -16.16 4.85 -12.23
C ARG A 317 -16.29 6.09 -11.35
N ARG A 318 -15.49 6.14 -10.28
CA ARG A 318 -15.51 7.22 -9.29
C ARG A 318 -14.79 8.49 -9.74
N TRP A 319 -13.83 8.37 -10.64
CA TRP A 319 -12.96 9.48 -11.05
C TRP A 319 -13.23 9.91 -12.49
N ALA A 320 -13.11 11.20 -12.76
CA ALA A 320 -13.15 11.72 -14.13
C ALA A 320 -12.01 11.13 -14.96
N SER A 321 -12.16 11.10 -16.29
CA SER A 321 -11.28 10.48 -17.31
C SER A 321 -11.54 9.00 -17.60
N ILE A 322 -11.07 8.57 -18.78
CA ILE A 322 -11.14 7.18 -19.24
C ILE A 322 -9.81 6.51 -18.89
N PRO A 323 -9.80 5.41 -18.11
CA PRO A 323 -8.57 4.74 -17.69
C PRO A 323 -8.05 3.75 -18.75
N TYR A 324 -8.21 4.06 -20.05
CA TYR A 324 -7.85 3.19 -21.18
C TYR A 324 -7.30 3.99 -22.36
N ALA A 325 -6.42 3.36 -23.13
CA ALA A 325 -6.02 3.75 -24.47
C ALA A 325 -6.47 2.72 -25.52
N ILE A 326 -6.52 3.12 -26.79
CA ILE A 326 -6.75 2.19 -27.91
C ILE A 326 -5.62 1.15 -27.92
N GLY A 327 -5.98 -0.13 -27.96
CA GLY A 327 -5.07 -1.27 -27.93
C GLY A 327 -4.89 -1.90 -26.55
N ASP A 328 -5.26 -1.20 -25.47
CA ASP A 328 -5.15 -1.72 -24.09
C ASP A 328 -5.99 -2.99 -23.92
N ARG A 329 -5.50 -3.88 -23.04
CA ARG A 329 -6.24 -5.09 -22.65
C ARG A 329 -7.10 -4.80 -21.44
N ALA A 330 -8.36 -5.22 -21.52
CA ALA A 330 -9.33 -5.13 -20.45
C ALA A 330 -9.68 -6.53 -19.94
N ALA A 331 -9.52 -6.75 -18.64
CA ALA A 331 -9.93 -7.98 -17.97
C ALA A 331 -11.31 -7.80 -17.35
N ILE A 332 -12.22 -8.76 -17.59
CA ILE A 332 -13.58 -8.72 -17.10
C ILE A 332 -13.78 -9.79 -16.03
N VAL A 333 -14.42 -9.42 -14.92
CA VAL A 333 -14.77 -10.32 -13.83
C VAL A 333 -16.23 -10.16 -13.47
N GLY A 334 -16.93 -11.30 -13.36
CA GLY A 334 -18.30 -11.32 -12.89
C GLY A 334 -18.41 -10.90 -11.43
N LYS A 335 -19.55 -10.34 -11.02
CA LYS A 335 -19.84 -10.10 -9.60
C LYS A 335 -19.80 -11.37 -8.72
N ASP A 336 -19.96 -12.53 -9.35
CA ASP A 336 -19.80 -13.86 -8.74
C ASP A 336 -18.34 -14.29 -8.58
N GLY A 337 -17.39 -13.47 -9.01
CA GLY A 337 -15.96 -13.65 -8.92
C GLY A 337 -15.31 -14.34 -10.11
N ILE A 338 -16.11 -14.84 -11.06
CA ILE A 338 -15.60 -15.65 -12.18
C ILE A 338 -14.97 -14.73 -13.23
N PRO A 339 -13.70 -14.95 -13.63
CA PRO A 339 -13.13 -14.27 -14.79
C PRO A 339 -13.92 -14.57 -16.05
N ARG A 340 -14.33 -13.54 -16.80
CA ARG A 340 -15.10 -13.66 -18.05
C ARG A 340 -14.24 -13.58 -19.31
N GLY A 341 -12.94 -13.41 -19.14
CA GLY A 341 -11.96 -13.31 -20.21
C GLY A 341 -11.38 -11.90 -20.33
N GLU A 342 -10.57 -11.74 -21.37
CA GLU A 342 -9.92 -10.48 -21.74
C GLU A 342 -10.40 -10.04 -23.13
N ALA A 343 -10.39 -8.74 -23.37
CA ALA A 343 -10.65 -8.13 -24.66
C ALA A 343 -9.72 -6.93 -24.89
N ARG A 344 -9.57 -6.49 -26.13
CA ARG A 344 -8.79 -5.28 -26.47
C ARG A 344 -9.71 -4.11 -26.78
N VAL A 345 -9.33 -2.93 -26.31
CA VAL A 345 -10.03 -1.68 -26.62
C VAL A 345 -9.74 -1.26 -28.07
N GLN A 346 -10.77 -1.15 -28.90
CA GLN A 346 -10.68 -0.67 -30.28
C GLN A 346 -11.03 0.81 -30.39
N GLN A 347 -12.07 1.24 -29.67
CA GLN A 347 -12.48 2.65 -29.59
C GLN A 347 -12.90 2.99 -28.17
N LEU A 348 -12.83 4.26 -27.83
CA LEU A 348 -13.26 4.78 -26.54
C LEU A 348 -13.80 6.19 -26.69
N ARG A 349 -14.81 6.55 -25.89
CA ARG A 349 -15.30 7.93 -25.78
C ARG A 349 -15.81 8.23 -24.39
N ALA A 350 -15.56 9.47 -23.95
CA ALA A 350 -16.15 9.98 -22.72
C ALA A 350 -17.63 10.23 -22.98
N LEU A 351 -18.46 9.94 -21.99
CA LEU A 351 -19.87 10.28 -22.01
C LEU A 351 -20.12 11.45 -21.06
N PRO A 352 -21.24 12.18 -21.20
CA PRO A 352 -21.62 13.19 -20.23
C PRO A 352 -21.61 12.64 -18.80
N ASP A 353 -21.23 13.48 -17.84
CA ASP A 353 -21.46 13.17 -16.43
C ASP A 353 -22.96 12.89 -16.22
N ASP A 354 -23.29 11.98 -15.30
CA ASP A 354 -24.67 11.56 -15.04
C ASP A 354 -25.40 10.95 -16.26
N TYR A 355 -24.66 10.40 -17.22
CA TYR A 355 -25.24 9.74 -18.41
C TYR A 355 -26.31 8.69 -18.06
N LEU A 356 -26.13 7.96 -16.95
CA LEU A 356 -27.14 7.05 -16.38
C LEU A 356 -27.46 7.43 -14.94
N SER A 357 -28.66 7.06 -14.50
CA SER A 357 -29.05 7.19 -13.09
C SER A 357 -28.10 6.43 -12.16
N SER A 358 -27.88 7.03 -10.98
CA SER A 358 -27.15 6.42 -9.87
C SER A 358 -27.77 5.07 -9.47
N ILE A 359 -26.94 4.17 -8.96
CA ILE A 359 -27.37 2.89 -8.41
C ILE A 359 -27.05 2.82 -6.92
N ASP A 360 -27.87 2.06 -6.21
CA ASP A 360 -27.54 1.59 -4.87
C ASP A 360 -26.76 0.28 -4.99
N SER A 361 -25.43 0.39 -5.01
CA SER A 361 -24.53 -0.75 -5.10
C SER A 361 -24.20 -1.28 -3.70
N PRO A 362 -24.10 -2.61 -3.48
CA PRO A 362 -23.60 -3.15 -2.22
C PRO A 362 -22.11 -2.83 -1.99
N TRP A 363 -21.40 -2.32 -3.01
CA TRP A 363 -20.02 -1.91 -2.94
C TRP A 363 -19.93 -0.38 -2.92
N PRO A 364 -19.50 0.24 -1.80
CA PRO A 364 -19.51 1.70 -1.65
C PRO A 364 -18.73 2.45 -2.72
N HIS A 365 -17.65 1.86 -3.26
CA HIS A 365 -16.90 2.47 -4.36
C HIS A 365 -17.76 2.77 -5.61
N PHE A 366 -18.84 2.03 -5.80
CA PHE A 366 -19.70 2.13 -6.97
C PHE A 366 -21.05 2.79 -6.68
N GLN A 367 -21.25 3.31 -5.47
CA GLN A 367 -22.42 4.12 -5.12
C GLN A 367 -22.22 5.55 -5.61
N ASN A 368 -23.27 6.14 -6.22
CA ASN A 368 -23.27 7.53 -6.67
C ASN A 368 -22.08 7.92 -7.57
N ASN A 369 -21.65 7.01 -8.45
CA ASN A 369 -20.63 7.34 -9.44
C ASN A 369 -21.25 8.13 -10.60
N HIS A 370 -20.61 9.25 -10.94
CA HIS A 370 -21.10 10.23 -11.91
C HIS A 370 -20.40 10.17 -13.26
N TYR A 371 -19.25 9.48 -13.36
CA TYR A 371 -18.42 9.45 -14.56
C TYR A 371 -18.67 8.18 -15.38
N TYR A 372 -18.98 8.39 -16.66
CA TYR A 372 -19.30 7.34 -17.61
C TYR A 372 -18.42 7.42 -18.85
N PHE A 373 -18.10 6.26 -19.41
CA PHE A 373 -17.38 6.16 -20.66
C PHE A 373 -17.82 4.92 -21.42
N GLU A 374 -17.66 4.96 -22.73
CA GLU A 374 -17.93 3.85 -23.62
C GLU A 374 -16.61 3.25 -24.11
N LEU A 375 -16.56 1.92 -24.17
CA LEU A 375 -15.51 1.17 -24.83
C LEU A 375 -16.12 0.31 -25.93
N GLU A 376 -15.56 0.36 -27.13
CA GLU A 376 -15.73 -0.67 -28.15
C GLU A 376 -14.58 -1.66 -28.03
N LEU A 377 -14.88 -2.94 -27.91
CA LEU A 377 -13.92 -4.02 -27.75
C LEU A 377 -13.80 -4.86 -29.01
N ASP A 378 -12.73 -5.66 -29.11
CA ASP A 378 -12.48 -6.58 -30.22
C ASP A 378 -13.29 -7.88 -30.18
N THR A 379 -14.13 -8.06 -29.16
CA THR A 379 -14.93 -9.27 -28.96
C THR A 379 -16.37 -8.94 -28.62
N ASN A 380 -17.30 -9.81 -29.04
CA ASN A 380 -18.71 -9.72 -28.68
C ASN A 380 -18.92 -10.28 -27.27
N LEU A 381 -19.52 -9.47 -26.41
CA LEU A 381 -19.71 -9.76 -24.99
C LEU A 381 -21.16 -10.15 -24.64
N ASN A 382 -22.07 -10.19 -25.62
CA ASN A 382 -23.47 -10.56 -25.36
C ASN A 382 -23.57 -11.99 -24.82
N GLY A 383 -24.18 -12.14 -23.64
CA GLY A 383 -24.40 -13.44 -23.00
C GLY A 383 -23.19 -14.01 -22.25
N THR A 384 -22.02 -13.36 -22.31
CA THR A 384 -20.82 -13.75 -21.54
C THR A 384 -20.61 -12.92 -20.28
N ILE A 385 -21.15 -11.69 -20.26
CA ILE A 385 -21.07 -10.75 -19.14
C ILE A 385 -22.47 -10.21 -18.80
N SER A 386 -22.60 -9.58 -17.64
CA SER A 386 -23.84 -8.96 -17.16
C SER A 386 -23.63 -7.51 -16.74
N SER A 387 -24.72 -6.74 -16.70
CA SER A 387 -24.71 -5.43 -16.03
C SER A 387 -24.32 -5.62 -14.56
N ASN A 388 -23.51 -4.69 -14.06
CA ASN A 388 -22.84 -4.68 -12.77
C ASN A 388 -21.73 -5.72 -12.57
N ASP A 389 -21.26 -6.37 -13.64
CA ASP A 389 -19.93 -6.97 -13.65
C ASP A 389 -18.83 -5.89 -13.70
N PHE A 390 -17.59 -6.28 -13.48
CA PHE A 390 -16.46 -5.36 -13.38
C PHE A 390 -15.47 -5.56 -14.51
N ILE A 391 -14.81 -4.47 -14.89
CA ILE A 391 -13.74 -4.45 -15.88
C ILE A 391 -12.55 -3.68 -15.32
N SER A 392 -11.33 -4.05 -15.73
CA SER A 392 -10.11 -3.33 -15.35
C SER A 392 -9.11 -3.29 -16.49
N ASN A 393 -8.33 -2.21 -16.57
CA ASN A 393 -7.25 -2.09 -17.53
C ASN A 393 -6.01 -2.83 -17.04
N ILE A 394 -5.62 -3.91 -17.71
CA ILE A 394 -4.45 -4.72 -17.34
C ILE A 394 -3.17 -3.89 -17.44
N GLU A 395 -3.10 -2.97 -18.40
CA GLU A 395 -1.96 -2.10 -18.67
C GLU A 395 -1.84 -0.93 -17.66
N SER A 396 -2.67 -0.89 -16.61
CA SER A 396 -2.65 0.14 -15.55
C SER A 396 -2.85 -0.48 -14.16
N THR A 397 -2.17 -1.60 -13.88
CA THR A 397 -2.27 -2.33 -12.60
C THR A 397 -1.01 -2.24 -11.73
N GLY A 398 0.09 -1.73 -12.27
CA GLY A 398 1.41 -1.80 -11.64
C GLY A 398 2.07 -3.16 -11.85
N SER A 399 1.84 -3.81 -13.00
CA SER A 399 2.43 -5.13 -13.30
C SER A 399 3.95 -5.04 -13.46
N GLY A 400 4.67 -6.11 -13.09
CA GLY A 400 6.13 -6.15 -13.13
C GLY A 400 6.83 -5.58 -11.90
N TYR A 401 6.10 -5.38 -10.79
CA TYR A 401 6.67 -4.81 -9.56
C TYR A 401 7.76 -5.72 -8.95
N VAL A 402 8.77 -5.08 -8.35
CA VAL A 402 9.86 -5.76 -7.64
C VAL A 402 9.96 -5.21 -6.23
N LEU A 403 9.65 -6.03 -5.24
CA LEU A 403 9.74 -5.71 -3.81
C LEU A 403 10.83 -6.57 -3.19
N LYS A 404 12.01 -5.98 -2.97
CA LYS A 404 13.19 -6.73 -2.54
C LYS A 404 13.90 -6.13 -1.33
N GLU A 405 14.26 -6.96 -0.36
CA GLU A 405 15.08 -6.55 0.79
C GLU A 405 14.46 -5.40 1.62
N ASN A 406 13.13 -5.27 1.61
CA ASN A 406 12.45 -4.24 2.37
C ASN A 406 12.13 -4.71 3.79
N VAL A 407 11.99 -3.75 4.70
CA VAL A 407 11.67 -3.98 6.11
C VAL A 407 10.41 -3.20 6.48
N ILE A 408 9.37 -3.92 6.92
CA ILE A 408 8.06 -3.37 7.32
C ILE A 408 7.78 -3.75 8.77
N LEU A 409 7.69 -2.77 9.67
CA LEU A 409 7.62 -3.00 11.11
C LEU A 409 6.41 -2.34 11.80
N ASN A 410 5.83 -3.06 12.77
CA ASN A 410 4.95 -2.54 13.82
C ASN A 410 3.92 -1.52 13.32
N HIS A 411 3.00 -1.97 12.49
CA HIS A 411 2.05 -1.10 11.82
C HIS A 411 0.67 -1.76 11.78
N ARG A 412 -0.34 -0.93 11.60
CA ARG A 412 -1.69 -1.30 11.15
C ARG A 412 -1.71 -0.97 9.66
N ALA A 413 -2.13 -1.76 8.66
CA ALA A 413 -2.80 -3.07 8.69
C ALA A 413 -2.05 -4.21 7.99
N ARG A 414 -2.02 -4.23 6.64
CA ARG A 414 -1.44 -5.32 5.83
C ARG A 414 -0.01 -4.96 5.43
N GLY A 415 0.94 -5.87 5.59
CA GLY A 415 2.34 -5.59 5.24
C GLY A 415 2.47 -5.23 3.76
N MET A 416 1.96 -6.09 2.88
CA MET A 416 1.88 -5.83 1.44
C MET A 416 0.50 -6.21 0.90
N LEU A 417 -0.13 -5.35 0.10
CA LEU A 417 -1.42 -5.58 -0.57
C LEU A 417 -1.24 -5.46 -2.09
N LEU A 418 -1.27 -6.58 -2.80
CA LEU A 418 -0.76 -6.67 -4.17
C LEU A 418 -1.84 -7.23 -5.10
N LYS A 419 -2.18 -6.47 -6.13
CA LYS A 419 -3.30 -6.73 -7.06
C LYS A 419 -2.87 -6.53 -8.52
N ALA A 420 -1.73 -7.11 -8.89
CA ALA A 420 -1.11 -6.92 -10.21
C ALA A 420 -0.36 -8.18 -10.68
N HIS A 421 0.03 -8.20 -11.96
CA HIS A 421 0.72 -9.34 -12.57
C HIS A 421 2.25 -9.22 -12.48
N ASP A 422 2.96 -10.31 -12.78
CA ASP A 422 4.42 -10.34 -13.01
C ASP A 422 5.26 -9.84 -11.83
N GLY A 423 4.77 -10.08 -10.61
CA GLY A 423 5.39 -9.59 -9.38
C GLY A 423 6.53 -10.44 -8.85
N LEU A 424 7.55 -9.80 -8.27
CA LEU A 424 8.58 -10.45 -7.45
C LEU A 424 8.58 -9.86 -6.03
N ILE A 425 8.31 -10.71 -5.03
CA ILE A 425 8.43 -10.38 -3.61
C ILE A 425 9.54 -11.24 -3.01
N GLU A 426 10.71 -10.66 -2.79
CA GLU A 426 11.93 -11.38 -2.42
C GLU A 426 12.63 -10.81 -1.19
N SER A 427 12.99 -11.68 -0.24
CA SER A 427 13.91 -11.31 0.86
C SER A 427 13.44 -10.15 1.73
N ASN A 428 12.13 -9.94 1.86
CA ASN A 428 11.56 -8.90 2.72
C ASN A 428 11.35 -9.42 4.15
N LEU A 429 11.44 -8.51 5.12
CA LEU A 429 11.05 -8.73 6.51
C LEU A 429 9.76 -7.98 6.80
N ILE A 430 8.72 -8.70 7.22
CA ILE A 430 7.47 -8.14 7.71
C ILE A 430 7.30 -8.59 9.16
N ASN A 431 7.39 -7.67 10.11
CA ASN A 431 7.29 -7.99 11.53
C ASN A 431 6.32 -7.07 12.25
N GLY A 432 5.23 -7.63 12.76
CA GLY A 432 4.24 -6.86 13.48
C GLY A 432 3.21 -6.17 12.61
N SER A 433 2.81 -6.79 11.49
CA SER A 433 1.63 -6.40 10.71
C SER A 433 0.37 -6.79 11.48
N SER A 434 -0.52 -5.84 11.75
CA SER A 434 -1.69 -6.12 12.58
C SER A 434 -2.69 -7.08 11.92
N ILE A 435 -2.83 -7.05 10.58
CA ILE A 435 -3.61 -8.00 9.77
C ILE A 435 -2.63 -8.98 9.09
N SER A 436 -2.83 -9.33 7.82
CA SER A 436 -1.94 -10.22 7.06
C SER A 436 -0.60 -9.52 6.77
N GLY A 437 0.50 -10.25 6.82
CA GLY A 437 1.78 -9.72 6.33
C GLY A 437 1.80 -9.55 4.81
N LEU A 438 1.13 -10.45 4.07
CA LEU A 438 1.01 -10.35 2.61
C LEU A 438 -0.41 -10.71 2.17
N VAL A 439 -1.01 -9.87 1.33
CA VAL A 439 -2.34 -10.10 0.74
C VAL A 439 -2.29 -9.94 -0.78
N MET A 440 -2.89 -10.89 -1.48
CA MET A 440 -3.35 -10.73 -2.86
C MET A 440 -4.85 -10.99 -2.90
N GLN A 441 -5.63 -9.93 -3.01
CA GLN A 441 -7.09 -10.03 -3.07
C GLN A 441 -7.63 -8.83 -3.83
N PRO A 442 -8.36 -9.00 -4.94
CA PRO A 442 -9.13 -7.91 -5.52
C PRO A 442 -10.28 -7.50 -4.58
N GLU A 443 -10.56 -6.21 -4.49
CA GLU A 443 -11.53 -5.66 -3.52
C GLU A 443 -12.60 -4.83 -4.22
N PHE A 444 -13.76 -5.45 -4.52
CA PHE A 444 -14.91 -4.74 -5.09
C PHE A 444 -15.39 -3.60 -4.19
N TRP A 445 -15.29 -3.77 -2.87
CA TRP A 445 -15.65 -2.73 -1.90
C TRP A 445 -14.90 -1.41 -2.13
N TRP A 446 -13.60 -1.51 -2.48
CA TRP A 446 -12.71 -0.37 -2.72
C TRP A 446 -12.54 -0.02 -4.20
N GLY A 447 -13.09 -0.83 -5.11
CA GLY A 447 -12.87 -0.68 -6.55
C GLY A 447 -11.43 -0.99 -6.97
N GLU A 448 -10.71 -1.80 -6.18
CA GLU A 448 -9.29 -2.06 -6.39
C GLU A 448 -9.10 -3.44 -7.04
N GLY A 449 -8.66 -3.42 -8.29
CA GLY A 449 -8.33 -4.61 -9.08
C GLY A 449 -6.82 -4.73 -9.27
N ASN A 450 -6.30 -5.80 -9.86
CA ASN A 450 -6.98 -6.96 -10.43
C ASN A 450 -6.51 -8.25 -9.72
N TYR A 451 -6.98 -9.40 -10.18
CA TYR A 451 -6.39 -10.69 -9.81
C TYR A 451 -4.90 -10.73 -10.13
N ALA A 452 -4.11 -11.29 -9.22
CA ALA A 452 -2.68 -11.47 -9.41
C ALA A 452 -2.37 -12.69 -10.29
N GLU A 453 -1.43 -12.51 -11.22
CA GLU A 453 -0.94 -13.55 -12.13
C GLU A 453 0.59 -13.54 -12.18
N ARG A 454 1.24 -14.72 -12.30
CA ARG A 454 2.71 -14.86 -12.50
C ARG A 454 3.51 -14.15 -11.40
N VAL A 455 3.17 -14.44 -10.14
CA VAL A 455 3.82 -13.84 -8.97
C VAL A 455 4.72 -14.84 -8.27
N ILE A 456 5.93 -14.39 -7.91
CA ILE A 456 6.90 -15.16 -7.13
C ILE A 456 7.04 -14.52 -5.75
N ILE A 457 6.78 -15.30 -4.71
CA ILE A 457 6.94 -14.94 -3.30
C ILE A 457 8.04 -15.83 -2.73
N ARG A 458 9.24 -15.30 -2.50
CA ARG A 458 10.35 -16.13 -2.01
C ARG A 458 11.27 -15.51 -0.98
N ASN A 459 11.83 -16.35 -0.12
CA ASN A 459 12.83 -15.95 0.87
C ASN A 459 12.36 -14.83 1.83
N ASN A 460 11.06 -14.61 1.99
CA ASN A 460 10.53 -13.58 2.89
C ASN A 460 10.38 -14.13 4.31
N THR A 461 10.45 -13.25 5.30
CA THR A 461 10.27 -13.58 6.71
C THR A 461 9.10 -12.80 7.28
N LEU A 462 8.07 -13.52 7.74
CA LEU A 462 6.83 -12.98 8.30
C LEU A 462 6.74 -13.34 9.78
N ILE A 463 6.85 -12.33 10.65
CA ILE A 463 6.92 -12.49 12.10
C ILE A 463 5.76 -11.77 12.78
N ARG A 464 5.07 -12.44 13.70
CA ARG A 464 4.01 -11.85 14.54
C ARG A 464 3.04 -10.99 13.72
N CYS A 465 2.51 -11.56 12.64
CA CYS A 465 1.48 -10.98 11.80
C CYS A 465 0.10 -11.49 12.24
N GLY A 466 -0.94 -10.67 12.05
CA GLY A 466 -2.33 -11.10 12.21
C GLY A 466 -2.82 -11.14 13.65
N TYR A 467 -2.28 -10.27 14.51
CA TYR A 467 -2.58 -10.21 15.93
C TYR A 467 -3.67 -9.19 16.31
N ALA A 468 -4.16 -8.38 15.37
CA ALA A 468 -5.32 -7.52 15.59
C ALA A 468 -6.64 -8.28 15.42
N THR A 469 -7.68 -7.80 16.08
CA THR A 469 -9.07 -8.28 15.90
C THR A 469 -9.67 -7.71 14.63
N THR A 470 -9.13 -8.07 13.47
CA THR A 470 -10.04 -8.30 12.35
C THR A 470 -10.88 -9.52 12.75
N GLY A 471 -12.20 -9.40 12.69
CA GLY A 471 -13.06 -10.40 13.34
C GLY A 471 -13.14 -11.70 12.54
N SER A 472 -14.07 -12.55 12.97
CA SER A 472 -14.54 -13.71 12.20
C SER A 472 -14.93 -13.38 10.76
N TRP A 473 -15.32 -12.14 10.50
CA TRP A 473 -15.79 -11.62 9.21
C TRP A 473 -14.71 -11.33 8.17
N THR A 474 -13.41 -11.32 8.53
CA THR A 474 -12.36 -10.93 7.58
C THR A 474 -11.99 -12.08 6.64
N GLN A 475 -11.85 -11.79 5.34
CA GLN A 475 -11.32 -12.76 4.37
C GLN A 475 -9.79 -12.82 4.38
N GLN A 476 -9.12 -11.74 4.83
CA GLN A 476 -7.66 -11.60 4.92
C GLN A 476 -7.10 -12.22 6.21
N ALA A 477 -7.54 -13.45 6.49
CA ALA A 477 -7.36 -14.12 7.77
C ALA A 477 -6.00 -14.83 7.94
N GLY A 478 -5.26 -15.03 6.87
CA GLY A 478 -3.92 -15.64 6.91
C GLY A 478 -2.85 -14.70 7.44
N VAL A 479 -1.61 -15.21 7.55
CA VAL A 479 -0.40 -14.38 7.56
C VAL A 479 -0.03 -14.00 6.13
N LEU A 480 -0.13 -14.97 5.22
CA LEU A 480 -0.18 -14.79 3.77
C LEU A 480 -1.59 -15.16 3.30
N THR A 481 -2.28 -14.23 2.65
CA THR A 481 -3.62 -14.48 2.10
C THR A 481 -3.63 -14.25 0.59
N ILE A 482 -4.04 -15.25 -0.18
CA ILE A 482 -4.47 -15.10 -1.57
C ILE A 482 -5.94 -15.45 -1.59
N TYR A 483 -6.81 -14.50 -1.92
CA TYR A 483 -8.25 -14.68 -1.77
C TYR A 483 -9.00 -14.11 -2.97
N GLY A 484 -9.84 -14.94 -3.58
CA GLY A 484 -10.66 -14.52 -4.72
C GLY A 484 -11.93 -13.80 -4.29
N THR A 485 -12.45 -12.95 -5.17
CA THR A 485 -13.73 -12.28 -4.93
C THR A 485 -14.90 -13.19 -5.34
N GLY A 486 -16.12 -12.82 -4.94
CA GLY A 486 -17.35 -13.56 -5.20
C GLY A 486 -17.42 -14.92 -4.51
N THR A 487 -18.51 -15.66 -4.74
CA THR A 487 -18.84 -16.90 -4.02
C THR A 487 -18.88 -18.14 -4.91
N SER A 488 -18.68 -18.00 -6.22
CA SER A 488 -18.68 -19.14 -7.14
C SER A 488 -17.55 -20.10 -6.85
N SER A 489 -17.82 -21.40 -6.94
CA SER A 489 -16.83 -22.48 -6.74
C SER A 489 -15.75 -22.53 -7.83
N VAL A 490 -16.00 -21.93 -8.99
CA VAL A 490 -15.09 -21.93 -10.15
C VAL A 490 -14.44 -20.55 -10.39
N ALA A 491 -14.49 -19.65 -9.41
CA ALA A 491 -13.89 -18.33 -9.47
C ALA A 491 -12.35 -18.37 -9.28
N TYR A 492 -11.64 -18.96 -10.24
CA TYR A 492 -10.17 -19.05 -10.24
C TYR A 492 -9.52 -17.84 -10.92
N GLY A 493 -9.56 -16.69 -10.27
CA GLY A 493 -9.00 -15.46 -10.83
C GLY A 493 -7.50 -15.35 -10.70
N HIS A 494 -6.93 -15.76 -9.55
CA HIS A 494 -5.48 -15.77 -9.36
C HIS A 494 -4.82 -16.94 -10.10
N HIS A 495 -3.66 -16.75 -10.72
CA HIS A 495 -2.97 -17.89 -11.33
C HIS A 495 -1.45 -17.79 -11.49
N ALA A 496 -0.80 -18.96 -11.63
CA ALA A 496 0.64 -19.07 -11.82
C ALA A 496 1.44 -18.41 -10.67
N ILE A 497 1.15 -18.82 -9.43
CA ILE A 497 1.78 -18.25 -8.23
C ILE A 497 2.76 -19.26 -7.64
N THR A 498 3.97 -18.81 -7.35
CA THR A 498 4.98 -19.61 -6.64
C THR A 498 5.27 -19.01 -5.27
N ILE A 499 5.15 -19.82 -4.22
CA ILE A 499 5.42 -19.45 -2.83
C ILE A 499 6.52 -20.38 -2.32
N GLU A 500 7.75 -19.89 -2.22
CA GLU A 500 8.88 -20.74 -1.85
C GLU A 500 9.87 -20.19 -0.83
N ASN A 501 10.43 -21.05 0.01
CA ASN A 501 11.51 -20.70 0.95
C ASN A 501 11.16 -19.54 1.91
N ASN A 502 9.87 -19.30 2.20
CA ASN A 502 9.46 -18.25 3.14
C ASN A 502 9.42 -18.78 4.58
N PHE A 503 9.67 -17.91 5.54
CA PHE A 503 9.67 -18.20 6.97
C PHE A 503 8.48 -17.53 7.65
N PHE A 504 7.68 -18.31 8.36
CA PHE A 504 6.54 -17.88 9.15
C PHE A 504 6.85 -18.16 10.62
N ILE A 505 7.03 -17.12 11.41
CA ILE A 505 7.57 -17.22 12.77
C ILE A 505 6.64 -16.49 13.76
N ASP A 506 6.32 -17.13 14.89
CA ASP A 506 5.59 -16.50 16.00
C ASP A 506 4.22 -15.91 15.59
N ASN A 507 3.52 -16.56 14.66
CA ASN A 507 2.23 -16.10 14.14
C ASN A 507 1.07 -16.97 14.65
N ASP A 508 -0.03 -16.35 15.06
CA ASP A 508 -1.26 -17.05 15.47
C ASP A 508 -2.30 -17.12 14.33
N GLY A 509 -3.15 -18.15 14.36
CA GLY A 509 -4.13 -18.42 13.30
C GLY A 509 -3.55 -19.12 12.07
N ALA A 510 -4.31 -19.10 10.97
CA ALA A 510 -3.87 -19.69 9.72
C ALA A 510 -2.64 -18.96 9.17
N GLN A 511 -1.63 -19.71 8.75
CA GLN A 511 -0.39 -19.13 8.19
C GLN A 511 -0.60 -18.76 6.73
N MET A 512 -1.22 -19.65 5.95
CA MET A 512 -1.61 -19.38 4.57
C MET A 512 -3.11 -19.61 4.38
N VAL A 513 -3.79 -18.63 3.79
CA VAL A 513 -5.17 -18.75 3.29
C VAL A 513 -5.12 -18.61 1.78
N LEU A 514 -5.64 -19.61 1.08
CA LEU A 514 -5.49 -19.78 -0.36
C LEU A 514 -6.86 -20.06 -0.97
N ASP A 515 -7.37 -19.11 -1.75
CA ASP A 515 -8.71 -19.14 -2.33
C ASP A 515 -8.76 -18.46 -3.70
N GLY A 516 -9.55 -19.05 -4.62
CA GLY A 516 -9.84 -18.46 -5.93
C GLY A 516 -8.64 -18.44 -6.87
N LEU A 517 -7.86 -19.53 -6.88
CA LEU A 517 -6.56 -19.60 -7.53
C LEU A 517 -6.33 -20.89 -8.32
N LYS A 518 -5.47 -20.83 -9.34
CA LYS A 518 -5.06 -22.01 -10.11
C LYS A 518 -3.58 -22.02 -10.48
N ASN A 519 -3.01 -23.20 -10.71
CA ASN A 519 -1.60 -23.38 -11.07
C ASN A 519 -0.66 -22.76 -10.02
N VAL A 520 -0.64 -23.34 -8.83
CA VAL A 520 0.12 -22.81 -7.69
C VAL A 520 1.13 -23.82 -7.16
N LEU A 521 2.34 -23.35 -6.87
CA LEU A 521 3.40 -24.15 -6.26
C LEU A 521 3.77 -23.58 -4.88
N ILE A 522 3.66 -24.41 -3.85
CA ILE A 522 4.03 -24.07 -2.47
C ILE A 522 5.18 -24.98 -2.04
N LYS A 523 6.39 -24.44 -1.96
CA LYS A 523 7.59 -25.26 -1.85
C LYS A 523 8.55 -24.79 -0.77
N ARG A 524 8.99 -25.69 0.11
CA ARG A 524 10.04 -25.43 1.12
C ARG A 524 9.76 -24.20 1.98
N ASN A 525 8.50 -23.94 2.35
CA ASN A 525 8.20 -22.92 3.35
C ASN A 525 8.33 -23.50 4.76
N TYR A 526 8.69 -22.64 5.72
CA TYR A 526 9.02 -23.02 7.08
C TYR A 526 8.08 -22.31 8.06
N PHE A 527 7.40 -23.09 8.90
CA PHE A 527 6.50 -22.59 9.94
C PHE A 527 7.07 -22.92 11.31
N THR A 528 7.35 -21.92 12.13
CA THR A 528 8.01 -22.10 13.43
C THR A 528 7.26 -21.35 14.51
N ASN A 529 6.99 -22.00 15.64
CA ASN A 529 6.35 -21.36 16.80
C ASN A 529 5.00 -20.70 16.44
N ALA A 530 4.24 -21.35 15.54
CA ALA A 530 2.96 -20.86 15.06
C ALA A 530 1.81 -21.37 15.94
N GLN A 531 0.71 -20.61 16.00
CA GLN A 531 -0.57 -21.02 16.61
C GLN A 531 -0.49 -21.32 18.12
N HIS A 532 0.15 -20.43 18.89
CA HIS A 532 0.19 -20.51 20.36
C HIS A 532 -1.08 -19.97 21.01
N LYS A 533 -1.77 -19.03 20.36
CA LYS A 533 -3.06 -18.49 20.79
C LYS A 533 -4.13 -18.82 19.76
N VAL A 534 -5.35 -19.03 20.25
CA VAL A 534 -6.54 -19.16 19.39
C VAL A 534 -6.76 -17.84 18.65
N ASN A 535 -7.02 -17.95 17.35
CA ASN A 535 -7.34 -16.82 16.48
C ASN A 535 -8.54 -17.22 15.61
N ASN A 536 -9.59 -16.42 15.66
CA ASN A 536 -10.87 -16.70 15.00
C ASN A 536 -11.07 -15.91 13.69
N ARG A 537 -10.03 -15.25 13.17
CA ARG A 537 -10.09 -14.53 11.89
C ARG A 537 -10.61 -15.45 10.78
N GLY A 538 -11.61 -14.96 10.05
CA GLY A 538 -12.17 -15.64 8.88
C GLY A 538 -13.12 -16.80 9.16
N SER A 539 -13.48 -17.07 10.42
CA SER A 539 -14.40 -18.17 10.74
C SER A 539 -15.79 -18.01 10.12
N ASP A 540 -16.27 -16.79 9.88
CA ASP A 540 -17.55 -16.54 9.19
C ASP A 540 -17.50 -16.96 7.71
N HIS A 541 -16.29 -17.09 7.16
CA HIS A 541 -16.01 -17.59 5.80
C HIS A 541 -15.57 -19.06 5.80
N GLY A 542 -15.66 -19.75 6.94
CA GLY A 542 -15.25 -21.16 7.08
C GLY A 542 -13.73 -21.37 7.09
N ILE A 543 -12.94 -20.33 7.31
CA ILE A 543 -11.48 -20.43 7.41
C ILE A 543 -11.12 -21.09 8.74
N ASP A 544 -10.32 -22.16 8.68
CA ASP A 544 -9.86 -22.92 9.84
C ASP A 544 -8.59 -22.28 10.41
N GLY A 545 -8.73 -21.49 11.48
CA GLY A 545 -7.60 -20.84 12.16
C GLY A 545 -6.62 -21.81 12.82
N GLY A 546 -6.98 -23.07 13.03
CA GLY A 546 -6.11 -24.12 13.56
C GLY A 546 -5.29 -24.84 12.48
N ALA A 547 -5.61 -24.64 11.20
CA ALA A 547 -4.82 -25.16 10.08
C ALA A 547 -3.61 -24.27 9.76
N LEU A 548 -2.42 -24.84 9.51
CA LEU A 548 -1.30 -24.01 9.01
C LEU A 548 -1.63 -23.44 7.62
N VAL A 549 -2.12 -24.29 6.73
CA VAL A 549 -2.51 -23.93 5.37
C VAL A 549 -3.98 -24.28 5.16
N HIS A 550 -4.79 -23.28 4.81
CA HIS A 550 -6.19 -23.44 4.43
C HIS A 550 -6.36 -23.19 2.93
N ILE A 551 -6.83 -24.20 2.21
CA ILE A 551 -7.06 -24.18 0.75
C ILE A 551 -8.55 -24.32 0.47
N ASN A 552 -9.10 -23.31 -0.18
CA ASN A 552 -10.45 -23.28 -0.74
C ASN A 552 -10.38 -22.94 -2.23
N ARG A 553 -11.39 -23.30 -3.02
CA ARG A 553 -11.51 -22.94 -4.46
C ARG A 553 -10.17 -22.89 -5.20
N ALA A 554 -9.40 -23.98 -5.14
CA ALA A 554 -8.10 -24.08 -5.80
C ALA A 554 -8.10 -25.16 -6.89
N GLN A 555 -7.38 -24.92 -7.98
CA GLN A 555 -7.17 -25.91 -9.05
C GLN A 555 -5.68 -26.04 -9.38
N SER A 556 -5.17 -27.26 -9.52
CA SER A 556 -3.76 -27.51 -9.89
C SER A 556 -2.77 -26.86 -8.92
N LEU A 557 -2.79 -27.31 -7.66
CA LEU A 557 -1.90 -26.81 -6.61
C LEU A 557 -1.02 -27.93 -6.08
N ALA A 558 0.29 -27.69 -5.99
CA ALA A 558 1.26 -28.63 -5.44
C ALA A 558 1.91 -28.08 -4.16
N LEU A 559 1.99 -28.93 -3.12
CA LEU A 559 2.75 -28.69 -1.90
C LEU A 559 3.98 -29.60 -1.85
N GLU A 560 5.17 -29.03 -1.69
CA GLU A 560 6.43 -29.79 -1.72
C GLU A 560 7.42 -29.37 -0.63
N GLY A 561 7.75 -30.30 0.28
CA GLY A 561 8.87 -30.14 1.21
C GLY A 561 8.74 -28.98 2.20
N ASN A 562 7.51 -28.52 2.47
CA ASN A 562 7.25 -27.53 3.51
C ASN A 562 7.42 -28.19 4.89
N ARG A 563 7.86 -27.43 5.89
CA ARG A 563 8.17 -27.95 7.23
C ARG A 563 7.58 -27.08 8.32
N ALA A 564 7.14 -27.72 9.38
CA ALA A 564 6.65 -27.05 10.57
C ALA A 564 7.24 -27.67 11.84
N TRP A 565 7.58 -26.86 12.84
CA TRP A 565 8.04 -27.32 14.15
C TRP A 565 7.69 -26.31 15.25
N CYS A 566 7.71 -26.76 16.50
CA CYS A 566 7.29 -25.95 17.66
C CYS A 566 5.86 -25.41 17.57
N LEU A 567 4.90 -26.18 17.05
CA LEU A 567 3.52 -25.69 16.91
C LEU A 567 2.83 -25.58 18.27
N GLY A 568 2.07 -24.51 18.45
CA GLY A 568 1.35 -24.22 19.69
C GLY A 568 0.03 -24.98 19.85
N ALA A 569 -0.58 -24.84 21.02
CA ALA A 569 -1.78 -25.60 21.40
C ALA A 569 -3.05 -25.27 20.58
N ALA A 570 -3.05 -24.17 19.82
CA ALA A 570 -4.16 -23.86 18.91
C ALA A 570 -4.01 -24.54 17.54
N HIS A 571 -2.88 -25.18 17.25
CA HIS A 571 -2.70 -26.00 16.06
C HIS A 571 -3.61 -27.24 16.10
N SER A 572 -4.33 -27.50 15.00
CA SER A 572 -5.21 -28.67 14.87
C SER A 572 -4.82 -29.60 13.73
N LYS A 573 -4.26 -29.07 12.64
CA LYS A 573 -3.84 -29.85 11.47
C LYS A 573 -2.87 -29.07 10.58
N PRO A 574 -1.96 -29.74 9.84
CA PRO A 574 -1.07 -29.05 8.91
C PRO A 574 -1.81 -28.44 7.71
N LEU A 575 -2.85 -29.11 7.21
CA LEU A 575 -3.53 -28.74 5.97
C LEU A 575 -5.04 -28.93 6.09
N GLN A 576 -5.80 -27.92 5.67
CA GLN A 576 -7.23 -28.01 5.43
C GLN A 576 -7.49 -27.76 3.94
N VAL A 577 -8.13 -28.70 3.24
CA VAL A 577 -8.56 -28.55 1.85
C VAL A 577 -10.07 -28.73 1.77
N THR A 578 -10.79 -27.80 1.14
CA THR A 578 -12.24 -27.93 0.95
C THR A 578 -12.58 -28.77 -0.28
N TYR A 579 -13.81 -29.29 -0.32
CA TYR A 579 -14.33 -30.07 -1.47
C TYR A 579 -14.44 -29.27 -2.78
N LEU A 580 -14.31 -27.94 -2.71
CA LEU A 580 -14.31 -27.07 -3.88
C LEU A 580 -12.96 -27.06 -4.62
N SER A 581 -11.92 -27.61 -4.00
CA SER A 581 -10.57 -27.63 -4.57
C SER A 581 -10.31 -28.95 -5.31
N THR A 582 -9.63 -28.87 -6.45
CA THR A 582 -9.36 -30.02 -7.33
C THR A 582 -7.89 -30.06 -7.74
N GLN A 583 -7.38 -31.26 -8.03
CA GLN A 583 -5.98 -31.45 -8.47
C GLN A 583 -4.96 -30.90 -7.46
N ILE A 584 -5.14 -31.25 -6.19
CA ILE A 584 -4.23 -30.87 -5.11
C ILE A 584 -3.23 -32.01 -4.88
N ILE A 585 -1.94 -31.71 -5.07
CA ILE A 585 -0.83 -32.65 -4.94
C ILE A 585 -0.07 -32.35 -3.64
N GLY A 586 0.35 -33.39 -2.92
CA GLY A 586 1.08 -33.23 -1.65
C GLY A 586 0.17 -33.08 -0.42
N MET A 587 -1.07 -33.55 -0.48
CA MET A 587 -2.04 -33.41 0.64
C MET A 587 -1.61 -34.15 1.92
N LEU A 588 -0.83 -35.23 1.79
CA LEU A 588 -0.42 -36.07 2.92
C LEU A 588 1.02 -35.80 3.39
N ASP A 589 1.88 -35.34 2.49
CA ASP A 589 3.35 -35.28 2.67
C ASP A 589 3.96 -33.94 2.25
N GLY A 590 3.16 -33.02 1.70
CA GLY A 590 3.62 -31.69 1.27
C GLY A 590 3.98 -30.76 2.43
N ILE A 591 3.54 -31.07 3.66
CA ILE A 591 3.88 -30.38 4.90
C ILE A 591 4.29 -31.42 5.95
N ILE A 592 5.57 -31.43 6.32
CA ILE A 592 6.11 -32.30 7.36
C ILE A 592 6.10 -31.53 8.68
N VAL A 593 5.39 -32.05 9.68
CA VAL A 593 5.38 -31.51 11.04
C VAL A 593 6.36 -32.31 11.91
N ASP A 594 7.39 -31.64 12.43
CA ASP A 594 8.27 -32.19 13.46
C ASP A 594 7.74 -31.81 14.84
N ASN A 595 7.52 -32.82 15.68
CA ASN A 595 6.98 -32.65 17.03
C ASN A 595 8.08 -32.37 18.07
N HIS A 596 9.36 -32.37 17.69
CA HIS A 596 10.46 -32.02 18.58
C HIS A 596 10.65 -30.50 18.59
N CYS A 597 10.53 -29.90 19.77
CA CYS A 597 10.63 -28.46 19.99
C CYS A 597 11.95 -28.09 20.66
#